data_AF-A0AA40LN42-F1
#
_entry.id   AF-A0AA40LN42-F1
#
_cell.length_a   1.000
_cell.length_b   1.000
_cell.length_c   1.000
_cell.angle_alpha   90.00
_cell.angle_beta   90.00
_cell.angle_gamma   90.00
#
_symmetry.space_group_name_H-M   'P 1'
#
loop_
_entity.id
_entity.type
_entity.pdbx_description
1 polymer ?
#
loop_
_entity_poly.entity_id
_entity_poly.type
_entity_poly.pdbx_seq_one_letter_code
_entity_poly.pdbx_strand_id
1 'polypeptide(L)'
;MVIIYLSAGLTSKEEDKKATLRIINEENSFLNNSVMILTYALMNDGVTGLKELAFLRDLAEQNSGKYGVPDRTALPVIKGSMMVLNQLSNLETTVGRFYTNLPNRMIDEAVFSLPSPMRWEMV
;
A
#
# COMPACT_ATOMS: atom_id res chain seq x y z
N MET A 1 5.62 7.60 9.75
CA MET A 1 6.25 7.30 8.43
C MET A 1 5.15 7.15 7.38
N VAL A 2 5.39 7.49 6.12
CA VAL A 2 4.43 7.22 5.03
C VAL A 2 5.05 6.29 4.01
N ILE A 3 4.29 5.27 3.61
CA ILE A 3 4.59 4.42 2.46
C ILE A 3 3.62 4.79 1.34
N ILE A 4 4.16 5.05 0.16
CA ILE A 4 3.38 5.24 -1.06
C ILE A 4 3.56 3.99 -1.92
N TYR A 5 2.47 3.24 -2.12
CA TYR A 5 2.45 2.02 -2.92
C TYR A 5 1.73 2.28 -4.24
N LEU A 6 2.43 2.13 -5.36
CA LEU A 6 1.87 2.26 -6.70
C LEU A 6 1.73 0.87 -7.33
N SER A 7 0.54 0.52 -7.80
CA SER A 7 0.27 -0.74 -8.50
C SER A 7 -0.47 -0.48 -9.81
N ALA A 8 -0.12 -1.22 -10.86
CA ALA A 8 -0.80 -1.20 -12.15
C ALA A 8 -2.00 -2.15 -12.23
N GLY A 9 -2.35 -2.85 -11.15
CA GLY A 9 -3.46 -3.78 -11.21
C GLY A 9 -3.08 -5.22 -11.58
N LEU A 10 -1.94 -5.73 -11.09
CA LEU A 10 -1.55 -7.11 -11.33
C LEU A 10 -2.01 -8.00 -10.17
N THR A 11 -3.08 -8.77 -10.41
CA THR A 11 -3.64 -9.72 -9.46
C THR A 11 -2.60 -10.74 -8.97
N SER A 12 -2.15 -10.58 -7.74
CA SER A 12 -1.51 -11.63 -6.97
C SER A 12 -2.58 -12.63 -6.46
N LYS A 13 -2.19 -13.86 -6.14
CA LYS A 13 -3.12 -14.86 -5.57
C LYS A 13 -3.64 -14.36 -4.22
N GLU A 14 -4.78 -14.89 -3.76
CA GLU A 14 -5.32 -14.51 -2.44
C GLU A 14 -4.34 -14.86 -1.30
N GLU A 15 -3.55 -15.93 -1.43
CA GLU A 15 -2.49 -16.24 -0.47
C GLU A 15 -1.46 -15.12 -0.39
N ASP A 16 -1.08 -14.52 -1.53
CA ASP A 16 -0.09 -13.44 -1.59
C ASP A 16 -0.62 -12.15 -0.91
N LYS A 17 -1.91 -11.87 -1.06
CA LYS A 17 -2.58 -10.73 -0.41
C LYS A 17 -2.58 -10.88 1.11
N LYS A 18 -2.92 -12.07 1.59
CA LYS A 18 -2.87 -12.39 3.03
C LYS A 18 -1.44 -12.31 3.57
N ALA A 19 -0.46 -12.84 2.84
CA ALA A 19 0.95 -12.76 3.21
C ALA A 19 1.43 -11.30 3.30
N THR A 20 1.06 -10.46 2.34
CA THR A 20 1.39 -9.03 2.32
C THR A 20 0.82 -8.31 3.55
N LEU A 21 -0.48 -8.48 3.83
CA LEU A 21 -1.12 -7.85 4.98
C LEU A 21 -0.59 -8.39 6.32
N ARG A 22 -0.17 -9.66 6.37
CA ARG A 22 0.49 -10.23 7.53
C ARG A 22 1.83 -9.54 7.80
N ILE A 23 2.68 -9.41 6.77
CA ILE A 23 3.98 -8.73 6.91
C ILE A 23 3.77 -7.29 7.37
N ILE A 24 2.85 -6.55 6.75
CA ILE A 24 2.57 -5.17 7.14
C ILE A 24 2.11 -5.05 8.58
N ASN A 25 1.19 -5.93 9.01
CA ASN A 25 0.71 -5.93 10.39
C ASN A 25 1.85 -6.25 11.38
N GLU A 26 2.68 -7.25 11.08
CA GLU A 26 3.79 -7.64 11.94
C GLU A 26 4.85 -6.52 12.04
N GLU A 27 5.26 -5.94 10.91
CA GLU A 27 6.28 -4.89 10.87
C GLU A 27 5.77 -3.55 11.43
N ASN A 28 4.55 -3.14 11.07
CA ASN A 28 4.00 -1.88 11.59
C ASN A 28 3.71 -1.96 13.09
N SER A 29 3.36 -3.15 13.61
CA SER A 29 3.26 -3.41 15.05
C SER A 29 4.57 -3.11 15.78
N PHE A 30 5.73 -3.52 15.24
CA PHE A 30 7.03 -3.18 15.83
C PHE A 30 7.33 -1.67 15.81
N LEU A 31 6.67 -0.93 14.94
CA LEU A 31 6.75 0.53 14.81
C LEU A 31 5.63 1.26 15.56
N ASN A 32 4.93 0.59 16.49
CA ASN A 32 3.78 1.13 17.23
C ASN A 32 2.67 1.69 16.32
N ASN A 33 2.43 1.03 15.18
CA ASN A 33 1.41 1.40 14.19
C ASN A 33 1.54 2.84 13.65
N SER A 34 2.76 3.38 13.64
CA SER A 34 3.07 4.75 13.20
C SER A 34 3.24 4.92 11.67
N VAL A 35 3.09 3.82 10.92
CA VAL A 35 3.15 3.83 9.45
C VAL A 35 1.76 3.99 8.85
N MET A 36 1.64 4.96 7.94
CA MET A 36 0.47 5.15 7.06
C MET A 36 0.81 4.67 5.65
N ILE A 37 -0.11 3.94 5.02
CA ILE A 37 0.06 3.41 3.66
C ILE A 37 -0.92 4.09 2.72
N LEU A 38 -0.42 4.76 1.69
CA LEU A 38 -1.21 5.31 0.60
C LEU A 38 -1.09 4.39 -0.61
N THR A 39 -2.20 4.07 -1.26
CA THR A 39 -2.19 3.20 -2.44
C THR A 39 -2.68 3.94 -3.67
N TYR A 40 -1.96 3.76 -4.78
CA TYR A 40 -2.30 4.34 -6.08
C TYR A 40 -2.49 3.22 -7.09
N ALA A 41 -3.70 3.11 -7.64
CA ALA A 41 -4.04 2.17 -8.68
C ALA A 41 -3.91 2.85 -10.05
N LEU A 42 -2.93 2.44 -10.86
CA LEU A 42 -2.78 2.91 -12.23
C LEU A 42 -3.68 2.08 -13.15
N MET A 43 -4.77 2.70 -13.61
CA MET A 43 -5.68 2.12 -14.59
C MET A 43 -5.21 2.46 -16.01
N ASN A 44 -4.37 1.61 -16.59
CA ASN A 44 -4.13 1.64 -18.03
C ASN A 44 -5.15 0.72 -18.73
N ASP A 45 -5.88 1.27 -19.70
CA ASP A 45 -6.72 0.58 -20.70
C ASP A 45 -7.56 -0.61 -20.18
N GLY A 46 -8.11 -0.48 -18.96
CA GLY A 46 -9.16 -1.37 -18.43
C GLY A 46 -8.70 -2.64 -17.69
N VAL A 47 -7.42 -2.79 -17.34
CA VAL A 47 -6.91 -4.05 -16.76
C VAL A 47 -7.06 -4.16 -15.24
N THR A 48 -7.20 -3.05 -14.50
CA THR A 48 -7.34 -3.12 -13.03
C THR A 48 -8.75 -3.58 -12.62
N GLY A 49 -8.88 -4.84 -12.21
CA GLY A 49 -10.17 -5.40 -11.79
C GLY A 49 -10.68 -4.83 -10.46
N LEU A 50 -12.01 -4.81 -10.27
CA LEU A 50 -12.66 -4.36 -9.02
C LEU A 50 -12.12 -5.07 -7.75
N LYS A 51 -11.76 -6.35 -7.87
CA LYS A 51 -11.17 -7.13 -6.77
C LYS A 51 -9.82 -6.57 -6.32
N GLU A 52 -9.07 -5.97 -7.23
CA GLU A 52 -7.78 -5.39 -6.93
C GLU A 52 -7.90 -3.99 -6.33
N LEU A 53 -8.83 -3.18 -6.85
CA LEU A 53 -9.18 -1.91 -6.19
C LEU A 53 -9.67 -2.16 -4.76
N ALA A 54 -10.48 -3.20 -4.55
CA ALA A 54 -10.90 -3.59 -3.20
C ALA A 54 -9.69 -3.93 -2.31
N PHE A 55 -8.73 -4.71 -2.83
CA PHE A 55 -7.52 -5.05 -2.08
C PHE A 55 -6.63 -3.83 -1.80
N LEU A 56 -6.39 -2.96 -2.78
CA LEU A 56 -5.58 -1.74 -2.59
C LEU A 56 -6.21 -0.80 -1.57
N ARG A 57 -7.54 -0.75 -1.50
CA ARG A 57 -8.26 -0.05 -0.46
C ARG A 57 -8.04 -0.70 0.91
N ASP A 58 -8.23 -2.02 1.02
CA ASP A 58 -8.00 -2.75 2.27
C ASP A 58 -6.55 -2.61 2.75
N LEU A 59 -5.59 -2.54 1.81
CA LEU A 59 -4.17 -2.32 2.08
C LEU A 59 -3.90 -0.93 2.66
N ALA A 60 -4.46 0.12 2.06
CA ALA A 60 -4.35 1.49 2.58
C ALA A 60 -5.01 1.64 3.96
N GLU A 61 -6.16 0.99 4.15
CA GLU A 61 -6.88 0.98 5.43
C GLU A 61 -6.25 0.03 6.47
N GLN A 62 -5.23 -0.75 6.07
CA GLN A 62 -4.57 -1.78 6.89
C GLN A 62 -5.57 -2.78 7.50
N ASN A 63 -6.57 -3.19 6.72
CA ASN A 63 -7.70 -4.04 7.13
C ASN A 63 -7.33 -5.53 7.19
N SER A 64 -6.28 -5.84 7.96
CA SER A 64 -5.71 -7.19 8.10
C SER A 64 -6.72 -8.21 8.63
N GLY A 65 -7.67 -7.77 9.48
CA GLY A 65 -8.74 -8.60 10.04
C GLY A 65 -9.65 -9.23 9.00
N LYS A 66 -9.94 -8.53 7.88
CA LYS A 66 -10.74 -9.07 6.76
C LYS A 66 -10.11 -10.32 6.14
N TYR A 67 -8.79 -10.48 6.26
CA TYR A 67 -8.01 -11.58 5.69
C TYR A 67 -7.63 -12.64 6.74
N GLY A 68 -8.22 -12.57 7.94
CA GLY A 68 -7.95 -13.50 9.03
C GLY A 68 -6.52 -13.37 9.58
N VAL A 69 -5.94 -12.17 9.48
CA VAL A 69 -4.67 -11.84 10.13
C VAL A 69 -5.01 -11.20 11.49
N PRO A 70 -4.62 -11.81 12.62
CA PRO A 70 -4.93 -11.27 13.94
C PRO A 70 -4.17 -9.98 14.19
N ASP A 71 -4.81 -9.02 14.85
CA ASP A 71 -4.13 -7.82 15.36
C ASP A 71 -3.22 -8.22 16.53
N ARG A 72 -1.95 -7.84 16.44
CA ARG A 72 -0.95 -8.16 17.47
C ARG A 72 -0.90 -7.10 18.57
N THR A 73 -1.46 -5.92 18.33
CA THR A 73 -1.35 -4.77 19.22
C THR A 73 -2.72 -4.23 19.58
N ALA A 74 -2.86 -3.66 20.78
CA ALA A 74 -4.08 -2.92 21.13
C ALA A 74 -4.08 -1.48 20.57
N LEU A 75 -3.05 -1.11 19.80
CA LEU A 75 -2.87 0.25 19.30
C LEU A 75 -3.61 0.42 17.97
N PRO A 76 -4.34 1.53 17.77
CA PRO A 76 -5.02 1.78 16.50
C PRO A 76 -4.02 1.99 15.36
N VAL A 77 -4.32 1.43 14.18
CA VAL A 77 -3.55 1.69 12.95
C VAL A 77 -3.91 3.04 12.33
N ILE A 78 -2.92 3.72 11.76
CA ILE A 78 -3.13 4.94 10.97
C ILE A 78 -3.60 4.53 9.58
N LYS A 79 -4.88 4.78 9.28
CA LYS A 79 -5.48 4.47 7.98
C LYS A 79 -5.02 5.49 6.94
N GLY A 80 -4.53 5.00 5.81
CA GLY A 80 -4.33 5.81 4.63
C GLY A 80 -5.53 5.74 3.68
N SER A 81 -5.33 6.25 2.47
CA SER A 81 -6.35 6.30 1.42
C SER A 81 -5.85 5.64 0.14
N MET A 82 -6.77 5.03 -0.60
CA MET A 82 -6.54 4.59 -1.96
C MET A 82 -6.99 5.65 -2.95
N MET A 83 -6.23 5.81 -4.03
CA MET A 83 -6.59 6.66 -5.14
C MET A 83 -6.38 5.97 -6.49
N VAL A 84 -7.26 6.25 -7.44
CA VAL A 84 -7.19 5.72 -8.80
C VAL A 84 -6.55 6.77 -9.71
N LEU A 85 -5.56 6.35 -10.49
CA LEU A 85 -4.85 7.15 -11.47
C LEU A 85 -5.17 6.62 -12.86
N ASN A 86 -5.72 7.47 -13.72
CA ASN A 86 -6.00 7.10 -15.11
C ASN A 86 -4.75 7.05 -16.00
N GLN A 87 -3.70 7.80 -15.64
CA GLN A 87 -2.42 7.84 -16.34
C GLN A 87 -1.32 8.13 -15.32
N LEU A 88 -0.09 7.63 -15.55
CA LEU A 88 1.03 7.87 -14.65
C LEU A 88 1.42 9.36 -14.60
N SER A 89 1.18 10.11 -15.67
CA SER A 89 1.33 11.58 -15.70
C SER A 89 0.45 12.30 -14.67
N ASN A 90 -0.67 11.70 -14.26
CA ASN A 90 -1.53 12.25 -13.21
C ASN A 90 -0.90 12.07 -11.81
N LEU A 91 0.15 11.25 -11.69
CA LEU A 91 0.84 11.02 -10.42
C LEU A 91 1.47 12.30 -9.89
N GLU A 92 2.17 13.08 -10.71
CA GLU A 92 2.85 14.31 -10.24
C GLU A 92 1.83 15.32 -9.68
N THR A 93 0.76 15.56 -10.43
CA THR A 93 -0.28 16.51 -10.02
C THR A 93 -1.02 16.04 -8.76
N THR A 94 -1.19 14.73 -8.59
CA THR A 94 -2.00 14.20 -7.49
C THR A 94 -1.19 13.86 -6.25
N VAL A 95 0.03 13.32 -6.39
CA VAL A 95 0.99 13.19 -5.28
C VAL A 95 1.39 14.58 -4.77
N GLY A 96 1.56 15.57 -5.66
CA GLY A 96 1.74 16.98 -5.31
C GLY A 96 0.64 17.55 -4.40
N ARG A 97 -0.63 17.20 -4.64
CA ARG A 97 -1.77 17.57 -3.78
C ARG A 97 -1.90 16.76 -2.49
N PHE A 98 -1.22 15.63 -2.37
CA PHE A 98 -1.21 14.85 -1.14
C PHE A 98 -0.03 15.19 -0.24
N TYR A 99 1.09 15.65 -0.78
CA TYR A 99 2.17 16.24 0.02
C TYR A 99 1.71 17.42 0.88
N THR A 100 0.68 18.18 0.45
CA THR A 100 0.04 19.24 1.26
C THR A 100 -0.86 18.72 2.38
N ASN A 101 -1.30 17.46 2.33
CA ASN A 101 -2.13 16.83 3.37
C ASN A 101 -1.29 16.03 4.38
N LEU A 102 0.01 15.92 4.17
CA LEU A 102 0.93 15.34 5.14
C LEU A 102 1.22 16.40 6.22
N PRO A 103 1.21 16.03 7.51
CA PRO A 103 1.71 16.91 8.57
C PRO A 103 3.10 17.43 8.17
N ASN A 104 3.30 18.75 8.25
CA ASN A 104 4.51 19.49 7.86
C ASN A 104 5.86 18.95 8.39
N ARG A 105 5.87 17.87 9.19
CA ARG A 105 7.04 17.23 9.81
C ARG A 105 7.37 15.83 9.27
N MET A 106 6.65 15.31 8.27
CA MET A 106 6.79 13.90 7.87
C MET A 106 7.81 13.59 6.76
N ILE A 107 8.45 14.58 6.14
CA ILE A 107 9.32 14.35 4.99
C ILE A 107 10.64 15.09 5.17
N ASP A 108 11.62 14.42 5.79
CA ASP A 108 13.02 14.84 5.70
C ASP A 108 13.73 14.17 4.51
N GLU A 109 13.30 12.97 4.08
CA GLU A 109 13.94 12.24 2.98
C GLU A 109 12.98 11.23 2.32
N ALA A 110 12.94 11.19 0.97
CA ALA A 110 12.15 10.22 0.22
C ALA A 110 12.97 8.97 -0.12
N VAL A 111 12.55 7.80 0.36
CA VAL A 111 13.22 6.52 0.09
C VAL A 111 12.35 5.67 -0.84
N PHE A 112 12.91 5.23 -1.96
CA PHE A 112 12.25 4.34 -2.92
C PHE A 112 12.73 2.90 -2.69
N SER A 113 11.79 1.95 -2.62
CA SER A 113 12.11 0.52 -2.58
C SER A 113 11.32 -0.22 -3.66
N LEU A 114 11.97 -1.18 -4.30
CA LEU A 114 11.33 -2.14 -5.20
C LEU A 114 11.08 -3.44 -4.44
N PRO A 115 10.04 -4.22 -4.80
CA PRO A 115 9.89 -5.57 -4.25
C PRO A 115 11.14 -6.38 -4.57
N SER A 116 11.71 -7.06 -3.56
CA SER A 116 12.84 -7.98 -3.78
C SER A 116 12.48 -8.96 -4.91
N PRO A 117 13.35 -9.17 -5.91
CA PRO A 117 13.10 -10.16 -6.93
C PRO A 117 12.96 -11.52 -6.23
N MET A 118 11.78 -12.15 -6.36
CA MET A 118 11.69 -13.59 -6.11
C MET A 118 12.76 -14.25 -6.98
N ARG A 119 13.62 -15.01 -6.31
CA ARG A 119 14.75 -15.77 -6.82
C ARG A 119 14.39 -16.50 -8.12
N TRP A 120 14.73 -15.91 -9.27
CA TRP A 120 14.86 -16.64 -10.53
C TRP A 120 16.26 -17.25 -10.57
N GLU A 121 16.47 -18.34 -9.83
CA GLU A 121 17.59 -19.23 -10.09
C GLU A 121 17.13 -20.68 -10.10
N MET A 122 17.55 -21.35 -11.18
CA MET A 122 17.59 -22.79 -11.44
C MET A 122 16.35 -23.43 -12.08
N VAL A 123 16.27 -23.33 -13.42
CA VAL A 123 16.41 -24.51 -14.32
C VAL A 123 17.33 -24.12 -15.48
#